data_AF-A0A2T0VU94-F1
#
_entry.id   AF-A0A2T0VU94-F1
#
_cell.length_a   1.000
_cell.length_b   1.000
_cell.length_c   1.000
_cell.angle_alpha   90.00
_cell.angle_beta   90.00
_cell.angle_gamma   90.00
#
_symmetry.space_group_name_H-M   'P 1'
#
loop_
_entity.id
_entity.type
_entity.pdbx_description
1 polymer ?
#
loop_
_entity_poly.entity_id
_entity_poly.type
_entity_poly.pdbx_seq_one_letter_code
_entity_poly.pdbx_strand_id
1 'polypeptide(L)'
;MSPLKTTVIALCLLAACDQTPSIVVEDNLPADDPRQQALVLSECAIYFAAVTKIEADGGAVAGNPTKDCPVEARARAADINPMVSVPPVTPGYPQTLYQRMIARGIPAAMATDISKSKAFWDLVAQRDSAYANF
;
A
#
# COMPACT_ATOMS: atom_id res chain seq x y z
N MET A 1 -19.74 -39.72 34.47
CA MET A 1 -19.35 -39.55 33.05
C MET A 1 -20.17 -38.41 32.48
N SER A 2 -19.57 -37.22 32.33
CA SER A 2 -20.23 -36.06 31.72
C SER A 2 -19.41 -35.61 30.51
N PRO A 3 -19.93 -35.74 29.27
CA PRO A 3 -19.25 -35.28 28.07
C PRO A 3 -19.91 -33.99 27.59
N LEU A 4 -19.43 -32.83 28.05
CA LEU A 4 -19.88 -31.53 27.53
C LEU A 4 -18.88 -30.47 28.00
N LYS A 5 -17.76 -30.30 27.30
CA LYS A 5 -16.84 -29.16 27.49
C LYS A 5 -15.71 -29.11 26.43
N THR A 6 -16.04 -29.21 25.14
CA THR A 6 -15.02 -29.00 24.10
C THR A 6 -15.60 -28.44 22.79
N THR A 7 -16.45 -27.42 22.88
CA THR A 7 -17.01 -26.78 21.67
C THR A 7 -17.08 -25.26 21.80
N VAL A 8 -15.95 -24.60 22.10
CA VAL A 8 -15.89 -23.12 22.08
C VAL A 8 -14.65 -22.57 21.34
N ILE A 9 -13.69 -23.40 20.89
CA ILE A 9 -12.43 -22.90 20.31
C ILE A 9 -12.52 -22.56 18.81
N ALA A 10 -13.63 -22.88 18.13
CA ALA A 10 -13.72 -22.71 16.67
C ALA A 10 -14.18 -21.34 16.16
N LEU A 11 -14.64 -20.42 17.04
CA LEU A 11 -15.27 -19.15 16.61
C LEU A 11 -14.34 -17.92 16.59
N CYS A 12 -13.11 -18.01 17.09
CA CYS A 12 -12.18 -16.87 17.10
C CYS A 12 -11.21 -16.80 15.90
N LEU A 13 -11.21 -17.81 15.01
CA LEU A 13 -10.27 -17.87 13.87
C LEU A 13 -10.75 -17.13 12.60
N LEU A 14 -11.99 -16.64 12.56
CA LEU A 14 -12.55 -15.98 11.37
C LEU A 14 -12.55 -14.44 11.45
N ALA A 15 -12.10 -13.86 12.56
CA ALA A 15 -12.10 -12.40 12.77
C ALA A 15 -10.76 -11.71 12.41
N ALA A 16 -9.74 -12.46 11.96
CA ALA A 16 -8.46 -11.86 11.52
C ALA A 16 -8.49 -11.33 10.07
N CYS A 17 -9.58 -11.55 9.34
CA CYS A 17 -9.63 -11.40 7.89
C CYS A 17 -10.14 -10.03 7.40
N ASP A 18 -9.71 -8.90 7.97
CA ASP A 18 -9.73 -7.62 7.24
C ASP A 18 -8.92 -6.48 7.90
N GLN A 19 -7.75 -6.80 8.48
CA GLN A 19 -6.92 -5.81 9.17
C GLN A 19 -6.13 -4.89 8.21
N THR A 20 -6.47 -4.84 6.92
CA THR A 20 -5.81 -3.93 5.99
C THR A 20 -6.15 -2.49 6.40
N PRO A 21 -5.16 -1.64 6.74
CA PRO A 21 -5.43 -0.25 7.08
C PRO A 21 -6.06 0.47 5.87
N SER A 22 -6.78 1.57 6.10
CA SER A 22 -7.33 2.38 5.01
C SER A 22 -6.24 3.10 4.21
N ILE A 23 -6.61 3.55 3.01
CA ILE A 23 -5.73 4.43 2.22
C ILE A 23 -5.57 5.75 2.96
N VAL A 24 -4.35 6.27 3.04
CA VAL A 24 -4.10 7.47 3.85
C VAL A 24 -4.45 8.72 3.06
N VAL A 25 -5.15 9.62 3.74
CA VAL A 25 -5.32 11.01 3.34
C VAL A 25 -4.28 11.81 4.11
N GLU A 26 -3.58 12.73 3.43
CA GLU A 26 -2.47 13.45 4.02
C GLU A 26 -3.01 14.63 4.86
N ASP A 27 -2.60 14.73 6.13
CA ASP A 27 -3.19 15.69 7.09
C ASP A 27 -2.93 17.16 6.75
N ASN A 28 -1.90 17.45 5.95
CA ASN A 28 -1.50 18.81 5.58
C ASN A 28 -2.20 19.33 4.32
N LEU A 29 -3.16 18.58 3.74
CA LEU A 29 -3.99 19.02 2.63
C LEU A 29 -5.47 18.86 2.99
N PRO A 30 -6.35 19.78 2.55
CA PRO A 30 -7.79 19.57 2.63
C PRO A 30 -8.22 18.27 1.94
N ALA A 31 -9.21 17.58 2.52
CA ALA A 31 -9.67 16.28 1.99
C ALA A 31 -10.24 16.38 0.57
N ASP A 32 -10.77 17.54 0.18
CA ASP A 32 -11.30 17.85 -1.15
C ASP A 32 -10.26 18.47 -2.10
N ASP A 33 -9.00 18.63 -1.65
CA ASP A 33 -7.93 19.19 -2.49
C ASP A 33 -7.61 18.24 -3.67
N PRO A 34 -7.57 18.73 -4.92
CA PRO A 34 -7.21 17.90 -6.08
C PRO A 34 -5.83 17.24 -5.96
N ARG A 35 -4.88 17.85 -5.24
CA ARG A 35 -3.56 17.28 -4.94
C ARG A 35 -3.69 16.07 -4.03
N GLN A 36 -4.59 16.12 -3.04
CA GLN A 36 -4.87 15.01 -2.14
C GLN A 36 -5.39 13.80 -2.93
N GLN A 37 -6.35 14.04 -3.82
CA GLN A 37 -6.88 12.99 -4.70
C GLN A 37 -5.80 12.42 -5.62
N ALA A 38 -4.92 13.28 -6.15
CA ALA A 38 -3.83 12.84 -7.01
C ALA A 38 -2.82 11.95 -6.27
N LEU A 39 -2.51 12.23 -5.00
CA LEU A 39 -1.64 11.40 -4.17
C LEU A 39 -2.25 10.03 -3.92
N VAL A 40 -3.53 9.98 -3.53
CA VAL A 40 -4.28 8.74 -3.33
C VAL A 40 -4.30 7.89 -4.59
N LEU A 41 -4.57 8.50 -5.76
CA LEU A 41 -4.58 7.81 -7.04
C LEU A 41 -3.21 7.23 -7.41
N SER A 42 -2.14 7.97 -7.17
CA SER A 42 -0.76 7.51 -7.43
C SER A 42 -0.36 6.36 -6.51
N GLU A 43 -0.66 6.43 -5.21
CA GLU A 43 -0.38 5.35 -4.27
C GLU A 43 -1.19 4.09 -4.62
N CYS A 44 -2.47 4.25 -4.95
CA CYS A 44 -3.31 3.13 -5.36
C CYS A 44 -2.88 2.48 -6.68
N ALA A 45 -2.34 3.26 -7.63
CA ALA A 45 -1.76 2.71 -8.86
C ALA A 45 -0.58 1.78 -8.56
N ILE A 46 0.27 2.14 -7.58
CA ILE A 46 1.36 1.27 -7.10
C ILE A 46 0.80 -0.02 -6.50
N TYR A 47 -0.25 0.04 -5.68
CA TYR A 47 -0.85 -1.17 -5.11
C TYR A 47 -1.44 -2.11 -6.17
N PHE A 48 -2.15 -1.56 -7.16
CA PHE A 48 -2.68 -2.38 -8.25
C PHE A 48 -1.56 -3.04 -9.06
N ALA A 49 -0.53 -2.27 -9.43
CA ALA A 49 0.63 -2.81 -10.14
C ALA A 49 1.35 -3.91 -9.32
N ALA A 50 1.49 -3.70 -8.01
CA ALA A 50 2.13 -4.66 -7.11
C ALA A 50 1.35 -5.96 -7.01
N VAL A 51 0.03 -5.89 -6.83
CA VAL A 51 -0.85 -7.08 -6.79
C VAL A 51 -0.75 -7.84 -8.12
N THR A 52 -0.86 -7.15 -9.26
CA THR A 52 -0.74 -7.78 -10.58
C THR A 52 0.61 -8.47 -10.77
N LYS A 53 1.72 -7.85 -10.34
CA LYS A 53 3.05 -8.45 -10.43
C LYS A 53 3.18 -9.68 -9.53
N ILE A 54 2.71 -9.60 -8.28
CA ILE A 54 2.75 -10.72 -7.33
C ILE A 54 1.96 -11.92 -7.87
N GLU A 55 0.76 -11.67 -8.40
CA GLU A 55 -0.09 -12.72 -9.00
C GLU A 55 0.57 -13.33 -10.24
N ALA A 56 1.18 -12.51 -11.11
CA ALA A 56 1.91 -12.99 -12.28
C ALA A 56 3.13 -13.85 -11.91
N ASP A 57 3.77 -13.55 -10.78
CA ASP A 57 4.89 -14.31 -10.23
C ASP A 57 4.43 -15.57 -9.43
N GLY A 58 3.12 -15.84 -9.38
CA GLY A 58 2.53 -16.99 -8.66
C GLY A 58 2.47 -16.83 -7.14
N GLY A 59 2.66 -15.60 -6.64
CA GLY A 59 2.59 -15.27 -5.23
C GLY A 59 1.17 -14.90 -4.77
N ALA A 60 1.05 -14.58 -3.48
CA ALA A 60 -0.16 -14.06 -2.87
C ALA A 60 0.17 -12.93 -1.89
N VAL A 61 -0.76 -11.99 -1.74
CA VAL A 61 -0.69 -10.92 -0.73
C VAL A 61 -1.33 -11.39 0.56
N ALA A 62 -0.80 -10.93 1.71
CA ALA A 62 -1.31 -11.31 3.03
C ALA A 62 -2.56 -10.52 3.48
N GLY A 63 -3.02 -9.56 2.67
CA GLY A 63 -4.14 -8.67 2.94
C GLY A 63 -4.82 -8.20 1.65
N ASN A 64 -5.44 -7.02 1.68
CA ASN A 64 -6.00 -6.38 0.48
C ASN A 64 -5.31 -5.03 0.24
N PRO A 65 -4.14 -5.01 -0.43
CA PRO A 65 -3.40 -3.79 -0.72
C PRO A 65 -4.22 -2.72 -1.44
N THR A 66 -5.29 -3.12 -2.11
CA THR A 66 -6.17 -2.27 -2.92
C THR A 66 -7.47 -1.88 -2.21
N LYS A 67 -7.62 -2.22 -0.91
CA LYS A 67 -8.77 -1.80 -0.11
C LYS A 67 -8.92 -0.27 -0.12
N ASP A 68 -10.14 0.23 -0.32
CA ASP A 68 -10.46 1.66 -0.41
C ASP A 68 -9.79 2.40 -1.59
N CYS A 69 -9.08 1.69 -2.48
CA CYS A 69 -8.53 2.29 -3.67
C CYS A 69 -9.60 2.52 -4.73
N PRO A 70 -9.68 3.74 -5.31
CA PRO A 70 -10.60 4.02 -6.39
C PRO A 70 -10.24 3.19 -7.64
N VAL A 71 -11.25 2.73 -8.37
CA VAL A 71 -11.07 1.77 -9.47
C VAL A 71 -10.30 2.37 -10.64
N GLU A 72 -10.41 3.68 -10.85
CA GLU A 72 -9.68 4.42 -11.88
C GLU A 72 -8.16 4.41 -11.67
N ALA A 73 -7.68 4.17 -10.45
CA ALA A 73 -6.25 4.02 -10.20
C ALA A 73 -5.67 2.78 -10.90
N ARG A 74 -6.49 1.76 -11.20
CA ARG A 74 -6.09 0.57 -11.99
C ARG A 74 -5.63 0.93 -13.40
N ALA A 75 -6.19 1.99 -13.98
CA ALA A 75 -5.88 2.43 -15.33
C ALA A 75 -4.61 3.29 -15.40
N ARG A 76 -4.05 3.71 -14.25
CA ARG A 76 -2.82 4.49 -14.20
C ARG A 76 -1.61 3.57 -14.27
N ALA A 77 -0.68 3.88 -15.17
CA ALA A 77 0.59 3.19 -15.22
C ALA A 77 1.43 3.58 -13.99
N ALA A 78 1.85 2.59 -13.21
CA ALA A 78 2.85 2.73 -12.15
C ALA A 78 4.04 1.83 -12.48
N ASP A 79 5.18 2.43 -12.84
CA ASP A 79 6.41 1.66 -13.05
C ASP A 79 7.02 1.28 -11.70
N ILE A 80 6.68 0.07 -11.26
CA ILE A 80 7.13 -0.53 -10.00
C ILE A 80 8.43 -1.34 -10.15
N ASN A 81 9.05 -1.34 -11.33
CA ASN A 81 10.29 -2.08 -11.52
C ASN A 81 11.46 -1.37 -10.84
N PRO A 82 12.35 -2.10 -10.14
CA PRO A 82 13.48 -1.49 -9.46
C PRO A 82 14.45 -0.87 -10.47
N MET A 83 14.81 0.39 -10.24
CA MET A 83 15.83 1.11 -11.00
C MET A 83 17.23 0.79 -10.47
N VAL A 84 18.25 0.93 -11.33
CA VAL A 84 19.67 0.81 -10.93
C VAL A 84 20.11 2.14 -10.29
N SER A 85 20.64 2.10 -9.06
CA SER A 85 21.10 3.27 -8.28
C SER A 85 20.02 4.30 -7.93
N VAL A 86 19.19 3.95 -6.94
CA VAL A 86 18.24 4.88 -6.31
C VAL A 86 18.72 5.31 -4.92
N PRO A 87 18.25 6.47 -4.41
CA PRO A 87 18.49 6.86 -3.04
C PRO A 87 18.04 5.76 -2.06
N PRO A 88 18.75 5.54 -0.94
CA PRO A 88 18.22 4.70 0.12
C PRO A 88 16.90 5.32 0.65
N VAL A 89 16.00 4.48 1.17
CA VAL A 89 14.82 4.97 1.89
C VAL A 89 15.29 5.80 3.09
N THR A 90 15.00 7.09 3.05
CA THR A 90 15.35 8.03 4.12
C THR A 90 14.23 8.09 5.16
N PRO A 91 14.55 8.49 6.42
CA PRO A 91 13.52 8.77 7.42
C PRO A 91 12.50 9.80 6.93
N GLY A 92 11.26 9.68 7.41
CA GLY A 92 10.15 10.53 6.98
C GLY A 92 9.21 9.82 6.01
N TYR A 93 8.73 10.51 4.99
CA TYR A 93 7.70 9.99 4.09
C TYR A 93 8.08 8.73 3.33
N PRO A 94 9.29 8.60 2.75
CA PRO A 94 9.66 7.36 2.08
C PRO A 94 9.57 6.15 3.02
N GLN A 95 10.01 6.30 4.27
CA GLN A 95 9.89 5.25 5.28
C GLN A 95 8.42 4.94 5.62
N THR A 96 7.60 5.97 5.83
CA THR A 96 6.16 5.80 6.10
C THR A 96 5.45 5.08 4.95
N LEU A 97 5.72 5.48 3.70
CA LEU A 97 5.15 4.85 2.51
C LEU A 97 5.58 3.38 2.41
N TYR A 98 6.88 3.09 2.63
CA TYR A 98 7.39 1.72 2.66
C TYR A 98 6.66 0.84 3.70
N GLN A 99 6.56 1.33 4.94
CA GLN A 99 5.90 0.61 6.02
C GLN A 99 4.40 0.40 5.74
N ARG A 100 3.75 1.40 5.14
CA ARG A 100 2.33 1.33 4.75
C ARG A 100 2.09 0.23 3.71
N MET A 101 2.96 0.08 2.72
CA MET A 101 2.83 -1.00 1.74
C MET A 101 2.84 -2.38 2.42
N ILE A 102 3.76 -2.58 3.37
CA ILE A 102 3.86 -3.84 4.13
C ILE A 102 2.61 -4.05 4.99
N ALA A 103 2.17 -3.01 5.71
CA ALA A 103 0.99 -3.07 6.57
C ALA A 103 -0.30 -3.40 5.80
N ARG A 104 -0.35 -3.05 4.50
CA ARG A 104 -1.46 -3.36 3.60
C ARG A 104 -1.33 -4.73 2.93
N GLY A 105 -0.26 -5.48 3.20
CA GLY A 105 -0.10 -6.87 2.78
C GLY A 105 0.83 -7.08 1.58
N ILE A 106 1.56 -6.06 1.13
CA ILE A 106 2.64 -6.25 0.14
C ILE A 106 3.83 -6.96 0.82
N PRO A 107 4.33 -8.08 0.28
CA PRO A 107 5.50 -8.76 0.83
C PRO A 107 6.71 -7.83 0.92
N ALA A 108 7.50 -7.94 1.99
CA ALA A 108 8.63 -7.04 2.25
C ALA A 108 9.67 -7.00 1.11
N ALA A 109 9.89 -8.12 0.43
CA ALA A 109 10.76 -8.19 -0.75
C ALA A 109 10.22 -7.30 -1.90
N MET A 110 8.93 -7.45 -2.22
CA MET A 110 8.27 -6.62 -3.23
C MET A 110 8.24 -5.14 -2.83
N ALA A 111 7.94 -4.82 -1.56
CA ALA A 111 7.99 -3.45 -1.06
C ALA A 111 9.40 -2.85 -1.18
N THR A 112 10.44 -3.67 -1.00
CA THR A 112 11.85 -3.26 -1.15
C THR A 112 12.18 -2.97 -2.62
N ASP A 113 11.69 -3.77 -3.55
CA ASP A 113 11.88 -3.50 -4.98
C ASP A 113 11.09 -2.27 -5.43
N ILE A 114 9.84 -2.13 -4.97
CA ILE A 114 9.01 -0.94 -5.22
C ILE A 114 9.68 0.32 -4.65
N SER A 115 10.30 0.27 -3.47
CA SER A 115 11.02 1.43 -2.90
C SER A 115 12.19 1.92 -3.76
N LYS A 116 12.61 1.10 -4.73
CA LYS A 116 13.63 1.41 -5.72
C LYS A 116 13.07 1.73 -7.09
N SER A 117 11.75 1.81 -7.23
CA SER A 117 11.08 2.03 -8.50
C SER A 117 10.84 3.51 -8.78
N LYS A 118 10.59 3.83 -10.06
CA LYS A 118 10.22 5.17 -10.48
C LYS A 118 8.91 5.61 -9.82
N ALA A 119 7.89 4.75 -9.77
CA ALA A 119 6.58 5.10 -9.23
C ALA A 119 6.64 5.52 -7.75
N PHE A 120 7.49 4.85 -6.95
CA PHE A 120 7.67 5.21 -5.54
C PHE A 120 8.26 6.61 -5.37
N TRP A 121 9.34 6.92 -6.09
CA TRP A 121 9.99 8.22 -6.00
C TRP A 121 9.18 9.34 -6.65
N ASP A 122 8.39 9.04 -7.68
CA ASP A 122 7.42 9.98 -8.25
C ASP A 122 6.36 10.36 -7.20
N LEU A 123 5.84 9.41 -6.41
CA LEU A 123 4.89 9.70 -5.33
C LEU A 123 5.52 10.53 -4.20
N VAL A 124 6.77 10.23 -3.82
CA VAL A 124 7.53 11.04 -2.85
C VAL A 124 7.66 12.48 -3.34
N ALA A 125 8.13 12.66 -4.58
CA ALA A 125 8.29 13.99 -5.18
C ALA A 125 6.95 14.71 -5.35
N GLN A 126 5.88 13.99 -5.71
CA GLN A 126 4.53 14.54 -5.86
C GLN A 126 4.01 15.07 -4.51
N ARG A 127 4.21 14.34 -3.42
CA ARG A 127 3.79 14.79 -2.08
C ARG A 127 4.57 16.02 -1.65
N ASP A 128 5.89 15.99 -1.79
CA ASP A 128 6.74 17.12 -1.41
C ASP A 128 6.38 18.38 -2.22
N SER A 129 6.07 18.22 -3.51
CA SER A 129 5.57 19.31 -4.37
C SER A 129 4.17 19.81 -3.97
N ALA A 130 3.30 18.91 -3.50
CA ALA A 130 1.97 19.28 -3.02
C ALA A 130 2.06 20.16 -1.77
N TYR A 131 3.01 19.89 -0.88
CA TYR A 131 3.24 20.67 0.34
C TYR A 131 4.08 21.92 0.15
N ALA A 132 4.97 21.97 -0.85
CA ALA A 132 5.81 23.15 -1.09
C ALA A 132 5.02 24.42 -1.48
N ASN A 133 3.77 24.26 -1.92
CA ASN A 133 2.87 25.33 -2.33
C ASN A 133 1.75 25.57 -1.30
N PHE A 134 1.93 25.18 -0.04
CA PHE A 134 0.94 25.33 1.03
C PHE A 134 1.46 26.27 2.13
#